data_AF-A0A851F238-F1
#
_entry.id   AF-A0A851F238-F1
#
_cell.length_a   1.000
_cell.length_b   1.000
_cell.length_c   1.000
_cell.angle_alpha   90.00
_cell.angle_beta   90.00
_cell.angle_gamma   90.00
#
_symmetry.space_group_name_H-M   'P 1'
#
loop_
_entity.id
_entity.type
_entity.pdbx_description
1 polymer ?
#
loop_
_entity_poly.entity_id
_entity_poly.type
_entity_poly.pdbx_seq_one_letter_code
_entity_poly.pdbx_strand_id
1 'polypeptide(L)'
;SRRETPPENSRGQNSQRSEEAAFYLDCRAAYLSVLRSSLENIKSREQLSLVLQQAGRNPSQRTLDKYWPSQTTALNFDDFCAILKEEKPATKTELLEAFGKIDTDQAGFILHDELSKILTTRGDKMSWDEVNSITKQAEFNCSGRLDYNKFCELYLRTRELCCRSARDRLELHTHLRQQHFGNQAEPPSEGIPLPLAKSSPRTPRRTDPRPPKGDSRAPSRPSSAQSGKASLPPVGSRSTKLIDPTTMKEWHCAQSRGCFYLEENGEILSHKYRLQLPQSSPVCVTIKPLNIHQVEGRTCPWMSVDTALFILKEKESPENLQLVSFTELQNKEMFGWKGELGSGIYWLLPFTTGCGLKKGKTQIPGEAKLLDRDEDGELVLTEDFQAALLEIFETLDLDGNGLLSLEEYNFFELRTSGEKCDEEAWAVCKENFEMKRNELTRRGFMDLNLMEANDREGDPSDLWVTLLSLGYNKALEMTQACPFAIAIHAERCRARIQATCVEAGGSQLSRALCQAVAEKGEAQILEGCENIIIHTYKSSRRVTSVIENQSENKVIIHVNNEQSRNCLSSRGLAVFAVEVAPKSMMVCQHVTPLNEQEEWIYNCVHSLL
;
A
#
# COMPACT_ATOMS: atom_id res chain seq x y z
N SER A 1 -32.61 40.55 3.59
CA SER A 1 -32.16 39.79 4.77
C SER A 1 -32.92 38.49 4.93
N ARG A 2 -32.37 37.39 4.42
CA ARG A 2 -32.59 36.04 4.94
C ARG A 2 -31.26 35.31 4.81
N ARG A 3 -30.58 35.11 5.95
CA ARG A 3 -29.41 34.23 6.08
C ARG A 3 -29.96 32.82 6.22
N GLU A 4 -29.64 31.95 5.29
CA GLU A 4 -29.80 30.51 5.49
C GLU A 4 -28.59 30.00 6.28
N THR A 5 -28.87 29.45 7.45
CA THR A 5 -27.93 28.68 8.28
C THR A 5 -27.75 27.28 7.68
N PRO A 6 -26.53 26.73 7.63
CA PRO A 6 -26.31 25.35 7.21
C PRO A 6 -26.84 24.36 8.26
N PRO A 7 -27.25 23.14 7.86
CA PRO A 7 -27.81 22.17 8.79
C PRO A 7 -26.71 21.61 9.71
N GLU A 8 -26.89 21.73 11.02
CA GLU A 8 -25.94 21.27 12.05
C GLU A 8 -25.76 19.73 12.11
N ASN A 9 -26.62 18.96 11.42
CA ASN A 9 -26.58 17.49 11.47
C ASN A 9 -25.43 16.83 10.68
N SER A 10 -24.81 17.50 9.70
CA SER A 10 -23.75 16.88 8.87
C SER A 10 -22.39 16.82 9.56
N ARG A 11 -22.13 17.73 10.52
CA ARG A 11 -20.89 17.72 11.32
C ARG A 11 -20.91 16.63 12.40
N GLY A 12 -22.07 16.35 13.00
CA GLY A 12 -22.23 15.30 14.01
C GLY A 12 -21.97 13.90 13.43
N GLN A 13 -22.52 13.60 12.25
CA GLN A 13 -22.36 12.29 11.61
C GLN A 13 -20.91 12.00 11.15
N ASN A 14 -20.18 13.02 10.65
CA ASN A 14 -18.77 12.86 10.30
C ASN A 14 -17.86 12.71 11.53
N SER A 15 -18.17 13.39 12.65
CA SER A 15 -17.42 13.21 13.92
C SER A 15 -17.62 11.81 14.47
N GLN A 16 -18.88 11.34 14.49
CA GLN A 16 -19.25 10.05 15.04
C GLN A 16 -18.65 8.88 14.22
N ARG A 17 -18.60 8.99 12.88
CA ARG A 17 -17.92 8.03 12.01
C ARG A 17 -16.40 8.01 12.20
N SER A 18 -15.79 9.17 12.42
CA SER A 18 -14.35 9.27 12.69
C SER A 18 -13.97 8.69 14.06
N GLU A 19 -14.84 8.85 15.07
CA GLU A 19 -14.66 8.29 16.41
C GLU A 19 -14.83 6.77 16.41
N GLU A 20 -15.78 6.26 15.63
CA GLU A 20 -16.01 4.82 15.50
C GLU A 20 -14.88 4.12 14.74
N ALA A 21 -14.39 4.70 13.64
CA ALA A 21 -13.23 4.18 12.92
C ALA A 21 -11.97 4.14 13.82
N ALA A 22 -11.75 5.20 14.63
CA ALA A 22 -10.66 5.22 15.59
C ALA A 22 -10.82 4.16 16.69
N PHE A 23 -12.04 3.95 17.18
CA PHE A 23 -12.35 2.91 18.17
C PHE A 23 -12.02 1.51 17.64
N TYR A 24 -12.43 1.16 16.43
CA TYR A 24 -12.14 -0.15 15.85
C TYR A 24 -10.65 -0.34 15.54
N LEU A 25 -9.97 0.72 15.10
CA LEU A 25 -8.51 0.70 14.93
C LEU A 25 -7.80 0.40 16.26
N ASP A 26 -8.26 0.98 17.37
CA ASP A 26 -7.72 0.73 18.70
C ASP A 26 -7.97 -0.69 19.20
N CYS A 27 -9.19 -1.19 18.99
CA CYS A 27 -9.55 -2.57 19.31
C CYS A 27 -8.65 -3.52 18.53
N ARG A 28 -8.48 -3.28 17.23
CA ARG A 28 -7.66 -4.10 16.34
C ARG A 28 -6.19 -4.10 16.75
N ALA A 29 -5.63 -2.92 17.03
CA ALA A 29 -4.25 -2.79 17.49
C ALA A 29 -3.99 -3.57 18.79
N ALA A 30 -4.91 -3.50 19.75
CA ALA A 30 -4.82 -4.22 21.01
C ALA A 30 -4.99 -5.75 20.83
N TYR A 31 -5.93 -6.17 19.99
CA TYR A 31 -6.18 -7.58 19.69
C TYR A 31 -4.96 -8.25 19.05
N LEU A 32 -4.40 -7.60 18.03
CA LEU A 32 -3.22 -8.08 17.30
C LEU A 32 -1.91 -7.94 18.08
N SER A 33 -1.95 -7.29 19.25
CA SER A 33 -0.80 -7.26 20.17
C SER A 33 -0.63 -8.58 20.95
N VAL A 34 -1.64 -9.43 20.97
CA VAL A 34 -1.66 -10.71 21.68
C VAL A 34 -1.92 -11.88 20.73
N LEU A 35 -2.80 -11.68 19.75
CA LEU A 35 -3.20 -12.67 18.76
C LEU A 35 -2.59 -12.36 17.40
N ARG A 36 -2.47 -13.37 16.53
CA ARG A 36 -1.77 -13.20 15.24
C ARG A 36 -2.66 -12.65 14.13
N SER A 37 -3.98 -12.78 14.28
CA SER A 37 -5.00 -12.34 13.32
C SER A 37 -6.25 -11.89 14.06
N SER A 38 -7.03 -11.01 13.43
CA SER A 38 -8.33 -10.58 13.94
C SER A 38 -9.37 -11.71 13.85
N LEU A 39 -9.12 -12.73 13.02
CA LEU A 39 -9.94 -13.95 12.90
C LEU A 39 -9.57 -15.04 13.94
N GLU A 40 -8.43 -14.90 14.63
CA GLU A 40 -8.05 -15.83 15.69
C GLU A 40 -8.91 -15.54 16.92
N ASN A 41 -9.66 -16.53 17.40
CA ASN A 41 -10.45 -16.37 18.62
C ASN A 41 -9.56 -16.36 19.88
N ILE A 42 -9.93 -15.55 20.86
CA ILE A 42 -9.44 -15.66 22.24
C ILE A 42 -9.90 -17.02 22.78
N LYS A 43 -8.97 -17.87 23.20
CA LYS A 43 -9.22 -19.25 23.66
C LYS A 43 -8.98 -19.47 25.16
N SER A 44 -8.48 -18.45 25.86
CA SER A 44 -8.26 -18.54 27.30
C SER A 44 -8.55 -17.23 28.03
N ARG A 45 -8.81 -17.37 29.33
CA ARG A 45 -9.01 -16.25 30.27
C ARG A 45 -7.79 -15.32 30.30
N GLU A 46 -6.59 -15.89 30.23
CA GLU A 46 -5.34 -15.15 30.22
C GLU A 46 -5.20 -14.31 28.94
N GLN A 47 -5.57 -14.86 27.78
CA GLN A 47 -5.59 -14.11 26.53
C GLN A 47 -6.59 -12.95 26.59
N LEU A 48 -7.80 -13.17 27.11
CA LEU A 48 -8.78 -12.09 27.31
C LEU A 48 -8.20 -10.97 28.19
N SER A 49 -7.57 -11.33 29.31
CA SER A 49 -6.94 -10.37 30.22
C SER A 49 -5.85 -9.56 29.52
N LEU A 50 -4.98 -10.22 28.77
CA LEU A 50 -3.88 -9.57 28.05
C LEU A 50 -4.41 -8.60 26.99
N VAL A 51 -5.39 -9.01 26.19
CA VAL A 51 -5.93 -8.16 25.12
C VAL A 51 -6.63 -6.92 25.71
N LEU A 52 -7.41 -7.07 26.78
CA LEU A 52 -8.00 -5.95 27.51
C LEU A 52 -6.95 -4.99 28.07
N GLN A 53 -5.82 -5.52 28.55
CA GLN A 53 -4.68 -4.70 29.01
C GLN A 53 -4.02 -3.93 27.86
N GLN A 54 -3.84 -4.55 26.69
CA GLN A 54 -3.30 -3.84 25.51
C GLN A 54 -4.25 -2.74 25.02
N ALA A 55 -5.57 -2.89 25.24
CA ALA A 55 -6.58 -1.86 24.99
C ALA A 55 -6.69 -0.81 26.11
N GLY A 56 -5.76 -0.82 27.07
CA GLY A 56 -5.70 0.16 28.14
C GLY A 56 -6.74 -0.05 29.25
N ARG A 57 -7.24 -1.27 29.42
CA ARG A 57 -8.05 -1.67 30.59
C ARG A 57 -7.20 -2.40 31.61
N ASN A 58 -7.71 -2.51 32.83
CA ASN A 58 -7.13 -3.38 33.85
C ASN A 58 -8.26 -4.22 34.45
N PRO A 59 -8.61 -5.36 33.80
CA PRO A 59 -9.79 -6.12 34.19
C PRO A 59 -9.59 -6.78 35.56
N SER A 60 -10.59 -6.65 36.43
CA SER A 60 -10.63 -7.40 37.71
C SER A 60 -11.00 -8.86 37.47
N GLN A 61 -10.78 -9.72 38.46
CA GLN A 61 -11.22 -11.12 38.38
C GLN A 61 -12.72 -11.22 38.14
N ARG A 62 -13.51 -10.33 38.76
CA ARG A 62 -14.96 -10.25 38.52
C ARG A 62 -15.31 -9.87 37.08
N THR A 63 -14.52 -9.00 36.46
CA THR A 63 -14.72 -8.60 35.06
C THR A 63 -14.41 -9.77 34.14
N LEU A 64 -13.31 -10.48 34.41
CA LEU A 64 -12.95 -11.69 33.67
C LEU A 64 -13.98 -12.82 33.88
N ASP A 65 -14.55 -12.98 35.08
CA ASP A 65 -15.63 -13.94 35.33
C ASP A 65 -16.93 -13.60 34.57
N LYS A 66 -17.22 -12.29 34.37
CA LYS A 66 -18.38 -11.83 33.62
C LYS A 66 -18.30 -12.24 32.15
N TYR A 67 -17.13 -12.09 31.52
CA TYR A 67 -16.94 -12.31 30.08
C TYR A 67 -16.26 -13.63 29.72
N TRP A 68 -15.68 -14.33 30.69
CA TRP A 68 -15.12 -15.68 30.52
C TRP A 68 -15.65 -16.65 31.60
N PRO A 69 -16.96 -16.91 31.65
CA PRO A 69 -17.52 -17.94 32.52
C PRO A 69 -17.08 -19.35 32.06
N SER A 70 -17.20 -20.35 32.94
CA SER A 70 -16.64 -21.71 32.75
C SER A 70 -17.10 -22.45 31.48
N GLN A 71 -18.23 -22.03 30.88
CA GLN A 71 -18.77 -22.57 29.63
C GLN A 71 -18.22 -21.91 28.35
N THR A 72 -17.44 -20.84 28.48
CA THR A 72 -16.87 -20.10 27.33
C THR A 72 -15.71 -20.88 26.75
N THR A 73 -15.80 -21.21 25.47
CA THR A 73 -14.75 -21.93 24.74
C THR A 73 -13.92 -21.00 23.87
N ALA A 74 -14.52 -19.91 23.36
CA ALA A 74 -13.88 -18.94 22.51
C ALA A 74 -14.63 -17.59 22.54
N LEU A 75 -13.92 -16.48 22.32
CA LEU A 75 -14.48 -15.16 22.00
C LEU A 75 -13.83 -14.65 20.72
N ASN A 76 -14.61 -14.09 19.80
CA ASN A 76 -14.10 -13.51 18.56
C ASN A 76 -13.76 -12.01 18.72
N PHE A 77 -13.32 -11.37 17.64
CA PHE A 77 -12.96 -9.95 17.66
C PHE A 77 -14.15 -9.02 17.97
N ASP A 78 -15.35 -9.37 17.52
CA ASP A 78 -16.55 -8.57 17.76
C ASP A 78 -17.01 -8.67 19.21
N ASP A 79 -16.96 -9.87 19.80
CA ASP A 79 -17.19 -10.07 21.23
C ASP A 79 -16.23 -9.18 22.04
N PHE A 80 -14.95 -9.14 21.66
CA PHE A 80 -13.97 -8.27 22.28
C PHE A 80 -14.29 -6.78 22.12
N CYS A 81 -14.71 -6.34 20.93
CA CYS A 81 -15.15 -4.98 20.69
C CYS A 81 -16.36 -4.61 21.55
N ALA A 82 -17.34 -5.51 21.68
CA ALA A 82 -18.51 -5.33 22.53
C ALA A 82 -18.11 -5.16 24.00
N ILE A 83 -17.18 -5.99 24.49
CA ILE A 83 -16.63 -5.87 25.84
C ILE A 83 -15.98 -4.49 26.05
N LEU A 84 -15.23 -3.97 25.08
CA LEU A 84 -14.61 -2.64 25.20
C LEU A 84 -15.58 -1.46 25.14
N LYS A 85 -16.74 -1.65 24.50
CA LYS A 85 -17.84 -0.66 24.52
C LYS A 85 -18.50 -0.60 25.91
N GLU A 86 -18.64 -1.74 26.59
CA GLU A 86 -19.18 -1.81 27.95
C GLU A 86 -18.16 -1.40 29.02
N GLU A 87 -16.95 -1.95 28.98
CA GLU A 87 -15.88 -1.66 29.92
C GLU A 87 -15.13 -0.40 29.50
N LYS A 88 -15.45 0.74 30.12
CA LYS A 88 -14.75 2.01 29.86
C LYS A 88 -13.41 2.08 30.61
N PRO A 89 -12.40 2.78 30.07
CA PRO A 89 -11.13 2.89 30.75
C PRO A 89 -11.25 3.88 31.91
N ALA A 90 -10.64 3.56 33.04
CA ALA A 90 -10.68 4.42 34.22
C ALA A 90 -10.12 5.81 33.93
N THR A 91 -10.87 6.86 34.29
CA THR A 91 -10.46 8.25 34.13
C THR A 91 -9.62 8.72 35.32
N LYS A 92 -8.85 9.81 35.14
CA LYS A 92 -8.08 10.41 36.24
C LYS A 92 -9.00 10.75 37.43
N THR A 93 -10.17 11.31 37.14
CA THR A 93 -11.15 11.72 38.15
C THR A 93 -11.67 10.52 38.94
N GLU A 94 -12.10 9.45 38.28
CA GLU A 94 -12.60 8.24 38.96
C GLU A 94 -11.54 7.59 39.85
N LEU A 95 -10.27 7.58 39.40
CA LEU A 95 -9.16 7.06 40.20
C LEU A 95 -8.91 7.92 41.44
N LEU A 96 -8.86 9.24 41.29
CA LEU A 96 -8.67 10.17 42.41
C LEU A 96 -9.84 10.10 43.40
N GLU A 97 -11.07 10.00 42.93
CA GLU A 97 -12.25 9.82 43.78
C GLU A 97 -12.22 8.49 44.56
N ALA A 98 -11.71 7.42 43.95
CA ALA A 98 -11.56 6.14 44.61
C ALA A 98 -10.53 6.21 45.75
N PHE A 99 -9.38 6.85 45.54
CA PHE A 99 -8.38 7.06 46.58
C PHE A 99 -8.83 8.07 47.64
N GLY A 100 -9.57 9.10 47.27
CA GLY A 100 -10.15 10.08 48.20
C GLY A 100 -11.16 9.49 49.18
N LYS A 101 -11.73 8.30 48.89
CA LYS A 101 -12.55 7.54 49.86
C LYS A 101 -11.72 6.85 50.95
N ILE A 102 -10.41 6.73 50.74
CA ILE A 102 -9.45 6.13 51.67
C ILE A 102 -8.73 7.26 52.45
N ASP A 103 -8.27 8.28 51.73
CA ASP A 103 -7.63 9.50 52.25
C ASP A 103 -8.69 10.48 52.79
N THR A 104 -9.21 10.21 54.00
CA THR A 104 -10.29 10.99 54.61
C THR A 104 -9.92 12.45 54.92
N ASP A 105 -8.63 12.75 55.08
CA ASP A 105 -8.10 14.08 55.34
C ASP A 105 -7.69 14.83 54.06
N GLN A 106 -7.85 14.21 52.89
CA GLN A 106 -7.50 14.77 51.57
C GLN A 106 -6.04 15.27 51.52
N ALA A 107 -5.15 14.58 52.22
CA ALA A 107 -3.74 14.95 52.30
C ALA A 107 -2.98 14.70 50.99
N GLY A 108 -3.55 13.93 50.06
CA GLY A 108 -2.89 13.49 48.83
C GLY A 108 -2.06 12.22 49.02
N PHE A 109 -2.10 11.60 50.21
CA PHE A 109 -1.28 10.46 50.57
C PHE A 109 -2.05 9.39 51.34
N ILE A 110 -1.64 8.12 51.21
CA ILE A 110 -2.20 7.00 51.99
C ILE A 110 -1.07 6.27 52.73
N LEU A 111 -1.27 5.97 54.01
CA LEU A 111 -0.28 5.22 54.79
C LEU A 111 -0.14 3.79 54.25
N HIS A 112 1.09 3.27 54.19
CA HIS A 112 1.35 1.91 53.69
C HIS A 112 0.60 0.84 54.49
N ASP A 113 0.44 1.01 55.79
CA ASP A 113 -0.31 0.06 56.64
C ASP A 113 -1.81 0.02 56.28
N GLU A 114 -2.39 1.18 56.00
CA GLU A 114 -3.81 1.31 55.60
C GLU A 114 -4.03 0.74 54.19
N LEU A 115 -3.13 1.08 53.26
CA LEU A 115 -3.12 0.53 51.91
C LEU A 115 -3.00 -0.99 51.93
N SER A 116 -2.06 -1.53 52.71
CA SER A 116 -1.83 -2.98 52.83
C SER A 116 -3.04 -3.70 53.40
N LYS A 117 -3.68 -3.11 54.43
CA LYS A 117 -4.92 -3.66 55.00
C LYS A 117 -6.04 -3.70 53.96
N ILE A 118 -6.20 -2.66 53.15
CA ILE A 118 -7.27 -2.62 52.13
C ILE A 118 -7.02 -3.64 51.01
N LEU A 119 -5.80 -3.66 50.45
CA LEU A 119 -5.44 -4.53 49.31
C LEU A 119 -5.43 -6.03 49.66
N THR A 120 -5.20 -6.38 50.93
CA THR A 120 -5.22 -7.79 51.39
C THR A 120 -6.59 -8.27 51.87
N THR A 121 -7.54 -7.36 52.18
CA THR A 121 -8.83 -7.73 52.79
C THR A 121 -10.05 -7.50 51.90
N ARG A 122 -10.01 -6.57 50.94
CA ARG A 122 -11.15 -6.17 50.11
C ARG A 122 -10.91 -6.48 48.63
N GLY A 123 -11.98 -6.81 47.89
CA GLY A 123 -11.93 -7.03 46.45
C GLY A 123 -11.09 -8.24 46.05
N ASP A 124 -10.34 -8.10 44.96
CA ASP A 124 -9.38 -9.09 44.49
C ASP A 124 -8.12 -8.98 45.36
N LYS A 125 -8.02 -9.88 46.34
CA LYS A 125 -7.01 -9.82 47.40
C LYS A 125 -5.62 -10.02 46.82
N MET A 126 -4.73 -9.11 47.12
CA MET A 126 -3.30 -9.24 46.84
C MET A 126 -2.59 -10.00 47.97
N SER A 127 -1.57 -10.76 47.61
CA SER A 127 -0.62 -11.34 48.54
C SER A 127 0.25 -10.25 49.18
N TRP A 128 0.84 -10.57 50.35
CA TRP A 128 1.76 -9.66 51.01
C TRP A 128 2.99 -9.32 50.16
N ASP A 129 3.44 -10.25 49.32
CA ASP A 129 4.59 -10.03 48.43
C ASP A 129 4.25 -9.07 47.28
N GLU A 130 3.04 -9.14 46.72
CA GLU A 130 2.55 -8.18 45.72
C GLU A 130 2.41 -6.78 46.32
N VAL A 131 1.82 -6.66 47.51
CA VAL A 131 1.69 -5.39 48.22
C VAL A 131 3.06 -4.80 48.57
N ASN A 132 3.99 -5.63 49.06
CA ASN A 132 5.37 -5.21 49.33
C ASN A 132 6.10 -4.74 48.06
N SER A 133 5.76 -5.29 46.91
CA SER A 133 6.33 -4.86 45.63
C SER A 133 5.80 -3.48 45.22
N ILE A 134 4.52 -3.18 45.50
CA ILE A 134 3.91 -1.87 45.27
C ILE A 134 4.52 -0.80 46.18
N THR A 135 4.67 -1.08 47.48
CA THR A 135 5.16 -0.09 48.47
C THR A 135 6.65 0.26 48.32
N LYS A 136 7.42 -0.58 47.60
CA LYS A 136 8.83 -0.35 47.28
C LYS A 136 9.07 0.53 46.05
N GLN A 137 8.04 0.86 45.27
CA GLN A 137 8.22 1.66 44.06
C GLN A 137 8.44 3.14 44.41
N ALA A 138 9.66 3.63 44.19
CA ALA A 138 10.07 4.98 44.59
C ALA A 138 9.39 6.11 43.79
N GLU A 139 8.76 5.78 42.66
CA GLU A 139 8.11 6.75 41.76
C GLU A 139 6.88 7.40 42.40
N PHE A 140 6.15 6.66 43.24
CA PHE A 140 4.92 7.12 43.90
C PHE A 140 4.88 6.83 45.39
N ASN A 141 5.97 6.32 45.99
CA ASN A 141 6.07 6.14 47.44
C ASN A 141 7.16 7.02 48.04
N CYS A 142 6.85 7.67 49.17
CA CYS A 142 7.83 8.41 49.96
C CYS A 142 7.48 8.33 51.44
N SER A 143 8.48 8.09 52.30
CA SER A 143 8.32 8.12 53.76
C SER A 143 7.18 7.25 54.31
N GLY A 144 7.04 6.02 53.81
CA GLY A 144 6.00 5.07 54.26
C GLY A 144 4.57 5.42 53.83
N ARG A 145 4.43 6.31 52.83
CA ARG A 145 3.17 6.78 52.27
C ARG A 145 3.15 6.63 50.75
N LEU A 146 1.98 6.33 50.22
CA LEU A 146 1.65 6.31 48.80
C LEU A 146 1.15 7.71 48.37
N ASP A 147 1.81 8.34 47.42
CA ASP A 147 1.32 9.51 46.68
C ASP A 147 0.43 9.03 45.54
N TYR A 148 -0.89 9.01 45.78
CA TYR A 148 -1.83 8.48 44.80
C TYR A 148 -2.00 9.39 43.58
N ASN A 149 -1.62 10.67 43.66
CA ASN A 149 -1.62 11.56 42.51
C ASN A 149 -0.55 11.12 41.51
N LYS A 150 0.68 10.85 42.00
CA LYS A 150 1.76 10.28 41.19
C LYS A 150 1.43 8.90 40.66
N PHE A 151 0.80 8.06 41.48
CA PHE A 151 0.34 6.74 41.03
C PHE A 151 -0.67 6.84 39.88
N CYS A 152 -1.67 7.73 39.98
CA CYS A 152 -2.65 7.94 38.93
C CYS A 152 -2.00 8.46 37.64
N GLU A 153 -1.02 9.35 37.75
CA GLU A 153 -0.26 9.86 36.59
C GLU A 153 0.56 8.75 35.92
N LEU A 154 1.24 7.93 36.72
CA LEU A 154 1.97 6.77 36.20
C LEU A 154 1.02 5.78 35.52
N TYR A 155 -0.12 5.47 36.13
CA TYR A 155 -1.13 4.56 35.57
C TYR A 155 -1.63 5.04 34.21
N LEU A 156 -2.02 6.32 34.10
CA LEU A 156 -2.52 6.89 32.85
C LEU A 156 -1.44 6.92 31.76
N ARG A 157 -0.20 7.24 32.14
CA ARG A 157 0.94 7.19 31.22
C ARG A 157 1.20 5.79 30.71
N THR A 158 1.19 4.79 31.59
CA THR A 158 1.37 3.38 31.20
C THR A 158 0.25 2.91 30.29
N ARG A 159 -1.00 3.29 30.60
CA ARG A 159 -2.16 3.02 29.74
C ARG A 159 -1.98 3.58 28.33
N GLU A 160 -1.60 4.86 28.24
CA GLU A 160 -1.35 5.54 26.96
C GLU A 160 -0.19 4.90 26.19
N LEU A 161 0.88 4.50 26.89
CA LEU A 161 2.00 3.77 26.30
C LEU A 161 1.56 2.41 25.74
N CYS A 162 0.77 1.62 26.47
CA CYS A 162 0.26 0.34 25.98
C CYS A 162 -0.56 0.51 24.70
N CYS A 163 -1.54 1.42 24.69
CA CYS A 163 -2.35 1.69 23.52
C CYS A 163 -1.50 2.19 22.34
N ARG A 164 -0.55 3.11 22.60
CA ARG A 164 0.33 3.63 21.56
C ARG A 164 1.25 2.54 21.00
N SER A 165 1.88 1.73 21.86
CA SER A 165 2.72 0.61 21.41
C SER A 165 1.93 -0.45 20.65
N ALA A 166 0.66 -0.67 20.97
CA ALA A 166 -0.23 -1.52 20.20
C ALA A 166 -0.45 -0.95 18.79
N ARG A 167 -0.77 0.35 18.67
CA ARG A 167 -0.92 1.04 17.37
C ARG A 167 0.38 1.07 16.57
N ASP A 168 1.48 1.48 17.20
CA ASP A 168 2.79 1.54 16.58
C ASP A 168 3.20 0.16 16.04
N ARG A 169 2.88 -0.93 16.75
CA ARG A 169 3.11 -2.31 16.25
C ARG A 169 2.23 -2.64 15.06
N LEU A 170 0.96 -2.25 15.06
CA LEU A 170 0.07 -2.46 13.92
C LEU A 170 0.57 -1.70 12.69
N GLU A 171 0.93 -0.43 12.85
CA GLU A 171 1.51 0.43 11.82
C GLU A 171 2.88 -0.11 11.35
N LEU A 172 3.77 -0.50 12.26
CA LEU A 172 5.03 -1.15 11.94
C LEU A 172 4.80 -2.50 11.25
N HIS A 173 3.77 -3.27 11.55
CA HIS A 173 3.50 -4.52 10.84
C HIS A 173 3.00 -4.24 9.42
N THR A 174 2.23 -3.16 9.21
CA THR A 174 1.88 -2.69 7.87
C THR A 174 3.10 -2.16 7.10
N HIS A 175 3.99 -1.41 7.74
CA HIS A 175 5.21 -0.84 7.13
C HIS A 175 6.36 -1.85 6.97
N LEU A 176 6.54 -2.78 7.91
CA LEU A 176 7.52 -3.87 7.83
C LEU A 176 7.05 -4.90 6.82
N ARG A 177 5.74 -5.17 6.63
CA ARG A 177 5.28 -5.97 5.49
C ARG A 177 5.47 -5.25 4.15
N GLN A 178 5.39 -3.92 4.12
CA GLN A 178 5.79 -3.11 2.96
C GLN A 178 7.32 -3.12 2.70
N GLN A 179 8.16 -3.52 3.68
CA GLN A 179 9.64 -3.52 3.57
C GLN A 179 10.30 -4.92 3.67
N HIS A 180 9.63 -5.97 4.16
CA HIS A 180 10.15 -7.34 4.37
C HIS A 180 9.54 -8.39 3.42
N PHE A 181 8.93 -7.99 2.30
CA PHE A 181 8.83 -8.90 1.15
C PHE A 181 10.22 -9.08 0.52
N GLY A 182 11.05 -9.88 1.21
CA GLY A 182 12.43 -10.17 0.85
C GLY A 182 13.37 -10.04 2.03
N ASN A 183 13.30 -10.94 3.01
CA ASN A 183 14.46 -11.44 3.74
C ASN A 183 14.03 -12.55 4.70
N GLN A 184 14.07 -13.80 4.22
CA GLN A 184 14.36 -14.91 5.13
C GLN A 184 15.88 -15.05 5.19
N ALA A 185 16.45 -14.59 6.29
CA ALA A 185 17.70 -15.13 6.81
C ALA A 185 17.63 -15.01 8.34
N GLU A 186 17.76 -16.13 9.03
CA GLU A 186 17.93 -16.20 10.48
C GLU A 186 19.07 -15.27 10.94
N PRO A 187 18.98 -14.67 12.14
CA PRO A 187 20.01 -13.77 12.63
C PRO A 187 21.20 -14.58 13.16
N PRO A 188 22.46 -14.25 12.80
CA PRO A 188 23.61 -14.69 13.58
C PRO A 188 23.89 -13.71 14.73
N SER A 189 24.12 -14.32 15.90
CA SER A 189 24.52 -13.75 17.18
C SER A 189 25.66 -12.71 17.13
N GLU A 190 25.60 -11.77 18.07
CA GLU A 190 26.59 -10.72 18.35
C GLU A 190 28.01 -11.24 18.70
N GLY A 191 29.03 -10.64 18.05
CA GLY A 191 30.19 -9.95 18.64
C GLY A 191 31.28 -10.70 19.44
N ILE A 192 32.55 -10.59 19.00
CA ILE A 192 33.72 -9.95 19.69
C ILE A 192 34.95 -9.94 18.72
N PRO A 193 35.88 -8.93 18.77
CA PRO A 193 36.70 -8.50 17.62
C PRO A 193 38.26 -8.61 17.73
N LEU A 194 38.93 -8.35 16.57
CA LEU A 194 40.34 -7.91 16.29
C LEU A 194 41.45 -8.98 16.04
N PRO A 195 42.62 -8.66 15.38
CA PRO A 195 42.94 -7.67 14.33
C PRO A 195 43.95 -8.09 13.21
N LEU A 196 44.08 -7.22 12.17
CA LEU A 196 45.28 -6.88 11.35
C LEU A 196 45.94 -7.89 10.39
N ALA A 197 46.05 -7.51 9.09
CA ALA A 197 47.33 -7.45 8.37
C ALA A 197 47.26 -6.65 7.05
N LYS A 198 48.30 -5.83 6.83
CA LYS A 198 48.55 -4.92 5.71
C LYS A 198 49.16 -5.64 4.51
N SER A 199 49.01 -5.10 3.30
CA SER A 199 50.16 -4.68 2.44
C SER A 199 49.73 -4.09 1.08
N SER A 200 50.18 -2.86 0.83
CA SER A 200 50.62 -2.35 -0.49
C SER A 200 52.17 -2.45 -0.52
N PRO A 201 52.95 -1.98 -1.54
CA PRO A 201 52.62 -1.30 -2.80
C PRO A 201 53.48 -1.71 -4.03
N ARG A 202 53.20 -1.16 -5.24
CA ARG A 202 54.19 -0.42 -6.07
C ARG A 202 53.65 -0.03 -7.47
N THR A 203 53.73 1.27 -7.76
CA THR A 203 53.73 1.94 -9.08
C THR A 203 55.03 1.70 -9.88
N PRO A 204 55.04 2.02 -11.19
CA PRO A 204 55.86 3.16 -11.62
C PRO A 204 55.26 4.07 -12.71
N ARG A 205 55.76 5.32 -12.72
CA ARG A 205 55.50 6.47 -13.62
C ARG A 205 56.13 6.34 -15.02
N ARG A 206 55.60 7.07 -16.01
CA ARG A 206 56.30 7.79 -17.12
C ARG A 206 55.31 8.74 -17.83
N THR A 207 55.36 10.06 -17.63
CA THR A 207 56.01 11.16 -18.42
C THR A 207 55.33 11.53 -19.75
N ASP A 208 54.85 12.79 -19.80
CA ASP A 208 54.31 13.57 -20.94
C ASP A 208 55.29 13.72 -22.14
N PRO A 209 54.80 14.13 -23.32
CA PRO A 209 54.86 15.57 -23.69
C PRO A 209 53.65 16.12 -24.51
N ARG A 210 53.45 17.44 -24.42
CA ARG A 210 52.61 18.36 -25.25
C ARG A 210 53.54 19.40 -25.93
N PRO A 211 53.11 20.37 -26.78
CA PRO A 211 51.94 20.55 -27.70
C PRO A 211 52.42 21.11 -29.09
N PRO A 212 51.65 21.82 -29.97
CA PRO A 212 51.18 23.23 -29.75
C PRO A 212 49.87 23.71 -30.45
N LYS A 213 49.24 24.73 -29.81
CA LYS A 213 48.53 25.95 -30.27
C LYS A 213 47.64 25.98 -31.54
N GLY A 214 46.43 26.55 -31.37
CA GLY A 214 45.58 27.15 -32.41
C GLY A 214 44.45 27.99 -31.79
N ASP A 215 44.14 29.13 -32.40
CA ASP A 215 43.63 30.36 -31.77
C ASP A 215 42.13 30.49 -31.48
N SER A 216 41.89 31.38 -30.52
CA SER A 216 40.70 32.13 -30.11
C SER A 216 39.69 32.53 -31.22
N ARG A 217 38.39 32.37 -30.94
CA ARG A 217 37.35 33.39 -31.20
C ARG A 217 36.01 33.03 -30.55
N ALA A 218 35.59 33.82 -29.57
CA ALA A 218 34.18 33.96 -29.20
C ALA A 218 33.44 34.78 -30.28
N PRO A 219 32.12 34.61 -30.42
CA PRO A 219 31.27 35.70 -29.96
C PRO A 219 29.91 35.28 -29.34
N SER A 220 29.57 36.01 -28.27
CA SER A 220 28.23 36.51 -27.88
C SER A 220 26.99 35.61 -27.90
N ARG A 221 26.49 35.33 -26.68
CA ARG A 221 25.07 35.08 -26.32
C ARG A 221 24.13 36.12 -26.95
N PRO A 222 22.86 35.75 -27.18
CA PRO A 222 21.83 36.21 -26.25
C PRO A 222 21.07 35.06 -25.59
N SER A 223 20.53 35.41 -24.42
CA SER A 223 19.71 34.61 -23.52
C SER A 223 18.45 34.07 -24.23
N SER A 224 18.22 32.77 -24.10
CA SER A 224 16.93 32.12 -24.35
C SER A 224 16.81 30.92 -23.43
N ALA A 225 15.84 30.96 -22.51
CA ALA A 225 15.46 29.83 -21.69
C ALA A 225 15.18 28.61 -22.58
N GLN A 226 15.83 27.48 -22.28
CA GLN A 226 15.76 26.29 -23.11
C GLN A 226 14.44 25.54 -22.87
N SER A 227 13.49 25.73 -23.79
CA SER A 227 12.28 24.93 -23.87
C SER A 227 12.56 23.61 -24.60
N GLY A 228 12.30 22.47 -23.96
CA GLY A 228 12.15 21.19 -24.66
C GLY A 228 10.82 21.13 -25.41
N LYS A 229 10.61 22.00 -26.39
CA LYS A 229 9.32 22.18 -27.07
C LYS A 229 9.10 21.04 -28.07
N ALA A 230 8.15 20.16 -27.79
CA ALA A 230 7.74 19.10 -28.71
C ALA A 230 6.22 19.13 -28.90
N SER A 231 5.79 19.24 -30.16
CA SER A 231 4.40 19.00 -30.57
C SER A 231 4.25 17.50 -30.87
N LEU A 232 3.42 16.82 -30.10
CA LEU A 232 3.15 15.40 -30.27
C LEU A 232 1.76 15.23 -30.91
N PRO A 233 1.65 14.45 -32.00
CA PRO A 233 0.39 14.25 -32.68
C PRO A 233 -0.57 13.39 -31.81
N PRO A 234 -1.87 13.31 -32.16
CA PRO A 234 -2.83 12.51 -31.41
C PRO A 234 -2.40 11.04 -31.35
N VAL A 235 -2.79 10.37 -30.27
CA VAL A 235 -2.43 8.98 -29.99
C VAL A 235 -2.97 8.08 -31.12
N GLY A 236 -2.08 7.57 -31.98
CA GLY A 236 -2.43 6.64 -33.08
C GLY A 236 -1.91 7.03 -34.47
N SER A 237 -1.32 8.21 -34.62
CA SER A 237 -0.90 8.74 -35.94
C SER A 237 0.44 8.21 -36.47
N ARG A 238 1.39 7.80 -35.61
CA ARG A 238 2.65 7.13 -35.99
C ARG A 238 3.18 6.25 -34.84
N SER A 239 3.11 4.92 -34.98
CA SER A 239 3.88 3.98 -34.15
C SER A 239 4.55 2.91 -35.01
N THR A 240 5.74 2.45 -34.61
CA THR A 240 6.34 1.21 -35.11
C THR A 240 5.39 0.08 -34.72
N LYS A 241 4.68 -0.49 -35.70
CA LYS A 241 3.57 -1.41 -35.43
C LYS A 241 4.08 -2.67 -34.71
N LEU A 242 3.54 -2.93 -33.52
CA LEU A 242 3.61 -4.25 -32.89
C LEU A 242 3.00 -5.27 -33.88
N ILE A 243 3.70 -6.38 -34.12
CA ILE A 243 3.18 -7.47 -34.96
C ILE A 243 1.89 -8.01 -34.32
N ASP A 244 0.86 -8.22 -35.14
CA ASP A 244 -0.44 -8.73 -34.68
C ASP A 244 -0.26 -10.11 -34.02
N PRO A 245 -0.70 -10.30 -32.75
CA PRO A 245 -0.66 -11.59 -32.06
C PRO A 245 -1.26 -12.75 -32.87
N THR A 246 -2.18 -12.46 -33.81
CA THR A 246 -2.78 -13.46 -34.70
C THR A 246 -1.79 -14.18 -35.61
N THR A 247 -0.60 -13.62 -35.82
CA THR A 247 0.50 -14.25 -36.59
C THR A 247 1.33 -15.25 -35.78
N MET A 248 1.12 -15.34 -34.46
CA MET A 248 1.92 -16.16 -33.54
C MET A 248 1.14 -17.37 -32.99
N LYS A 249 0.11 -17.84 -33.69
CA LYS A 249 -0.80 -18.92 -33.24
C LYS A 249 -0.11 -20.23 -32.86
N GLU A 250 1.10 -20.48 -33.36
CA GLU A 250 1.87 -21.70 -33.07
C GLU A 250 2.79 -21.58 -31.84
N TRP A 251 2.98 -20.37 -31.30
CA TRP A 251 3.85 -20.14 -30.15
C TRP A 251 3.13 -20.53 -28.85
N HIS A 252 3.87 -21.04 -27.87
CA HIS A 252 3.32 -21.33 -26.56
C HIS A 252 2.92 -20.03 -25.85
N CYS A 253 1.67 -19.95 -25.40
CA CYS A 253 1.13 -18.78 -24.71
C CYS A 253 1.01 -19.07 -23.22
N ALA A 254 1.54 -18.17 -22.39
CA ALA A 254 1.28 -18.08 -20.96
C ALA A 254 0.67 -16.71 -20.67
N GLN A 255 -0.34 -16.66 -19.83
CA GLN A 255 -1.06 -15.42 -19.52
C GLN A 255 -1.22 -15.28 -18.01
N SER A 256 -1.33 -14.04 -17.56
CA SER A 256 -1.77 -13.72 -16.21
C SER A 256 -2.40 -12.33 -16.22
N ARG A 257 -3.35 -12.09 -15.33
CA ARG A 257 -3.99 -10.80 -15.11
C ARG A 257 -3.41 -10.12 -13.88
N GLY A 258 -3.79 -8.87 -13.69
CA GLY A 258 -3.54 -8.12 -12.47
C GLY A 258 -4.21 -6.77 -12.54
N CYS A 259 -3.89 -5.92 -11.58
CA CYS A 259 -4.47 -4.60 -11.48
C CYS A 259 -3.46 -3.58 -10.94
N PHE A 260 -3.55 -2.35 -11.44
CA PHE A 260 -2.95 -1.17 -10.83
C PHE A 260 -3.93 -0.57 -9.84
N TYR A 261 -3.45 -0.14 -8.68
CA TYR A 261 -4.26 0.54 -7.68
C TYR A 261 -3.61 1.86 -7.29
N LEU A 262 -4.38 2.94 -7.23
CA LEU A 262 -3.94 4.25 -6.78
C LEU A 262 -4.27 4.42 -5.29
N GLU A 263 -3.24 4.55 -4.47
CA GLU A 263 -3.38 4.77 -3.03
C GLU A 263 -3.59 6.26 -2.72
N GLU A 264 -4.12 6.56 -1.52
CA GLU A 264 -4.38 7.94 -1.09
C GLU A 264 -3.13 8.81 -1.03
N ASN A 265 -1.98 8.21 -0.71
CA ASN A 265 -0.67 8.88 -0.70
C ASN A 265 -0.13 9.17 -2.13
N GLY A 266 -0.84 8.70 -3.17
CA GLY A 266 -0.49 8.87 -4.57
C GLY A 266 0.46 7.81 -5.14
N GLU A 267 0.83 6.81 -4.35
CA GLU A 267 1.56 5.63 -4.82
C GLU A 267 0.68 4.72 -5.66
N ILE A 268 1.33 3.91 -6.49
CA ILE A 268 0.66 2.97 -7.38
C ILE A 268 1.12 1.57 -7.01
N LEU A 269 0.19 0.76 -6.53
CA LEU A 269 0.43 -0.66 -6.26
C LEU A 269 0.11 -1.47 -7.52
N SER A 270 0.88 -2.53 -7.74
CA SER A 270 0.64 -3.45 -8.84
C SER A 270 1.14 -4.85 -8.51
N HIS A 271 0.59 -5.84 -9.19
CA HIS A 271 1.07 -7.21 -9.11
C HIS A 271 2.48 -7.29 -9.72
N LYS A 272 3.40 -8.00 -9.07
CA LYS A 272 4.69 -8.39 -9.65
C LYS A 272 4.62 -9.85 -10.08
N TYR A 273 5.33 -10.18 -11.17
CA TYR A 273 5.30 -11.52 -11.70
C TYR A 273 6.69 -12.10 -11.88
N ARG A 274 6.78 -13.39 -11.63
CA ARG A 274 7.96 -14.20 -11.92
C ARG A 274 7.69 -15.03 -13.17
N LEU A 275 8.51 -14.82 -14.19
CA LEU A 275 8.52 -15.54 -15.45
C LEU A 275 9.69 -16.51 -15.48
N GLN A 276 9.40 -17.80 -15.63
CA GLN A 276 10.39 -18.83 -15.85
C GLN A 276 10.42 -19.25 -17.33
N LEU A 277 11.60 -19.15 -17.94
CA LEU A 277 11.89 -19.62 -19.30
C LEU A 277 12.85 -20.82 -19.22
N PRO A 278 12.38 -22.05 -19.52
CA PRO A 278 13.22 -23.24 -19.44
C PRO A 278 14.40 -23.24 -20.43
N GLN A 279 14.22 -22.61 -21.60
CA GLN A 279 15.24 -22.53 -22.65
C GLN A 279 15.19 -21.20 -23.37
N SER A 280 16.31 -20.82 -23.99
CA SER A 280 16.43 -19.61 -24.80
C SER A 280 15.41 -19.63 -25.94
N SER A 281 14.58 -18.59 -26.03
CA SER A 281 13.50 -18.52 -26.99
C SER A 281 13.30 -17.09 -27.47
N PRO A 282 12.92 -16.89 -28.74
CA PRO A 282 12.18 -15.72 -29.15
C PRO A 282 10.89 -15.62 -28.33
N VAL A 283 10.64 -14.44 -27.78
CA VAL A 283 9.48 -14.14 -26.93
C VAL A 283 8.81 -12.85 -27.40
N CYS A 284 7.48 -12.84 -27.38
CA CYS A 284 6.68 -11.64 -27.45
C CYS A 284 5.92 -11.46 -26.13
N VAL A 285 6.22 -10.37 -25.43
CA VAL A 285 5.58 -10.00 -24.17
C VAL A 285 4.63 -8.85 -24.44
N THR A 286 3.40 -8.93 -23.93
CA THR A 286 2.38 -7.88 -24.10
C THR A 286 1.70 -7.58 -22.78
N ILE A 287 1.27 -6.33 -22.61
CA ILE A 287 0.41 -5.84 -21.53
C ILE A 287 -0.68 -4.94 -22.14
N LYS A 288 -1.91 -5.04 -21.64
CA LYS A 288 -3.01 -4.15 -22.01
C LYS A 288 -4.00 -3.99 -20.86
N PRO A 289 -4.67 -2.83 -20.73
CA PRO A 289 -5.86 -2.71 -19.87
C PRO A 289 -6.90 -3.79 -20.22
N LEU A 290 -7.59 -4.29 -19.20
CA LEU A 290 -8.62 -5.30 -19.36
C LEU A 290 -9.99 -4.64 -19.47
N ASN A 291 -10.73 -5.02 -20.51
CA ASN A 291 -12.12 -4.60 -20.69
C ASN A 291 -13.03 -5.66 -20.06
N ILE A 292 -13.59 -5.35 -18.88
CA ILE A 292 -14.39 -6.28 -18.06
C ILE A 292 -15.90 -5.97 -18.18
N HIS A 293 -16.29 -4.74 -18.53
CA HIS A 293 -17.70 -4.37 -18.62
C HIS A 293 -18.44 -5.16 -19.70
N GLN A 294 -19.57 -5.78 -19.32
CA GLN A 294 -20.44 -6.56 -20.21
C GLN A 294 -21.57 -5.75 -20.86
N VAL A 295 -21.72 -4.46 -20.53
CA VAL A 295 -22.77 -3.60 -21.11
C VAL A 295 -22.28 -2.99 -22.42
N GLU A 296 -22.89 -3.40 -23.54
CA GLU A 296 -22.59 -2.87 -24.88
C GLU A 296 -22.68 -1.33 -24.90
N GLY A 297 -21.57 -0.66 -25.25
CA GLY A 297 -21.54 0.78 -25.55
C GLY A 297 -20.92 1.70 -24.50
N ARG A 298 -20.61 1.23 -23.28
CA ARG A 298 -19.92 2.04 -22.26
C ARG A 298 -18.44 1.61 -22.15
N THR A 299 -17.52 2.46 -22.57
CA THR A 299 -16.07 2.19 -22.48
C THR A 299 -15.60 2.38 -21.04
N CYS A 300 -14.84 1.42 -20.48
CA CYS A 300 -14.31 1.55 -19.12
C CYS A 300 -13.40 2.80 -19.01
N PRO A 301 -13.53 3.62 -17.95
CA PRO A 301 -12.71 4.83 -17.77
C PRO A 301 -11.20 4.55 -17.80
N TRP A 302 -10.79 3.39 -17.29
CA TRP A 302 -9.39 2.98 -17.19
C TRP A 302 -8.76 2.50 -18.51
N MET A 303 -9.52 2.37 -19.60
CA MET A 303 -8.93 2.00 -20.90
C MET A 303 -7.93 3.06 -21.42
N SER A 304 -8.03 4.29 -20.92
CA SER A 304 -7.10 5.38 -21.20
C SER A 304 -5.82 5.37 -20.35
N VAL A 305 -5.70 4.44 -19.39
CA VAL A 305 -4.52 4.34 -18.52
C VAL A 305 -3.34 3.81 -19.33
N ASP A 306 -2.21 4.52 -19.28
CA ASP A 306 -0.99 4.07 -19.93
C ASP A 306 -0.40 2.89 -19.17
N THR A 307 0.00 1.85 -19.89
CA THR A 307 0.59 0.64 -19.29
C THR A 307 1.93 0.33 -19.95
N ALA A 308 2.87 -0.17 -19.15
CA ALA A 308 4.09 -0.77 -19.62
C ALA A 308 4.48 -1.91 -18.67
N LEU A 309 5.37 -2.78 -19.14
CA LEU A 309 5.85 -3.93 -18.40
C LEU A 309 7.36 -3.96 -18.55
N PHE A 310 8.07 -3.77 -17.44
CA PHE A 310 9.53 -3.87 -17.39
C PHE A 310 9.93 -5.32 -17.21
N ILE A 311 10.90 -5.77 -18.00
CA ILE A 311 11.42 -7.13 -18.02
C ILE A 311 12.83 -7.07 -17.43
N LEU A 312 13.01 -7.65 -16.24
CA LEU A 312 14.29 -7.72 -15.56
C LEU A 312 14.74 -9.18 -15.46
N LYS A 313 16.01 -9.46 -15.70
CA LYS A 313 16.59 -10.79 -15.53
C LYS A 313 17.15 -10.93 -14.11
N GLU A 314 16.79 -12.02 -13.45
CA GLU A 314 17.38 -12.41 -12.16
C GLU A 314 18.81 -12.90 -12.36
N LYS A 315 19.77 -12.33 -11.62
CA LYS A 315 21.17 -12.78 -11.60
C LYS A 315 21.42 -13.68 -10.39
N GLU A 316 22.68 -13.80 -9.98
CA GLU A 316 23.17 -14.66 -8.89
C GLU A 316 22.37 -14.57 -7.58
N SER A 317 21.63 -13.47 -7.34
CA SER A 317 20.68 -13.32 -6.23
C SER A 317 19.35 -12.67 -6.64
N PRO A 318 18.23 -12.94 -5.92
CA PRO A 318 16.91 -12.36 -6.20
C PRO A 318 16.86 -10.82 -6.13
N GLU A 319 17.77 -10.20 -5.38
CA GLU A 319 17.86 -8.74 -5.24
C GLU A 319 18.61 -8.07 -6.41
N ASN A 320 19.38 -8.84 -7.16
CA ASN A 320 20.21 -8.35 -8.24
C ASN A 320 19.52 -8.52 -9.61
N LEU A 321 18.53 -7.66 -9.85
CA LEU A 321 17.78 -7.63 -11.09
C LEU A 321 18.43 -6.71 -12.12
N GLN A 322 18.72 -7.24 -13.33
CA GLN A 322 19.20 -6.46 -14.46
C GLN A 322 18.06 -6.14 -15.42
N LEU A 323 17.88 -4.86 -15.77
CA LEU A 323 16.95 -4.47 -16.82
C LEU A 323 17.35 -5.09 -18.17
N VAL A 324 16.41 -5.78 -18.81
CA VAL A 324 16.54 -6.32 -20.16
C VAL A 324 15.86 -5.41 -21.17
N SER A 325 14.59 -5.10 -20.92
CA SER A 325 13.81 -4.18 -21.75
C SER A 325 12.48 -3.83 -21.08
N PHE A 326 11.63 -3.09 -21.78
CA PHE A 326 10.25 -2.83 -21.38
C PHE A 326 9.32 -2.79 -22.60
N THR A 327 8.02 -2.96 -22.39
CA THR A 327 7.03 -2.89 -23.47
C THR A 327 6.86 -1.46 -23.97
N GLU A 328 7.42 -1.17 -25.14
CA GLU A 328 7.42 0.16 -25.77
C GLU A 328 6.71 0.19 -27.13
N LEU A 329 6.52 -0.96 -27.76
CA LEU A 329 5.82 -1.07 -29.04
C LEU A 329 4.31 -1.03 -28.80
N GLN A 330 3.58 -0.22 -29.55
CA GLN A 330 2.16 0.01 -29.32
C GLN A 330 1.30 -0.45 -30.50
N ASN A 331 0.20 -1.12 -30.18
CA ASN A 331 -0.94 -1.34 -31.08
C ASN A 331 -2.24 -1.09 -30.31
N LYS A 332 -2.93 0.03 -30.61
CA LYS A 332 -4.10 0.51 -29.85
C LYS A 332 -3.76 0.64 -28.35
N GLU A 333 -4.46 -0.08 -27.47
CA GLU A 333 -4.26 -0.09 -26.00
C GLU A 333 -3.25 -1.15 -25.56
N MET A 334 -2.73 -1.97 -26.49
CA MET A 334 -1.76 -3.01 -26.19
C MET A 334 -0.34 -2.48 -26.37
N PHE A 335 0.48 -2.69 -25.35
CA PHE A 335 1.92 -2.45 -25.37
C PHE A 335 2.65 -3.77 -25.38
N GLY A 336 3.72 -3.86 -26.16
CA GLY A 336 4.49 -5.08 -26.28
C GLY A 336 5.97 -4.87 -26.50
N TRP A 337 6.69 -5.97 -26.39
CA TRP A 337 8.10 -6.11 -26.68
C TRP A 337 8.32 -7.47 -27.34
N LYS A 338 9.21 -7.50 -28.33
CA LYS A 338 9.61 -8.74 -29.01
C LYS A 338 11.13 -8.81 -29.06
N GLY A 339 11.69 -9.94 -28.65
CA GLY A 339 13.13 -10.17 -28.68
C GLY A 339 13.48 -11.59 -28.27
N GLU A 340 14.77 -11.88 -28.16
CA GLU A 340 15.26 -13.17 -27.67
C GLU A 340 15.56 -13.08 -26.18
N LEU A 341 14.99 -14.00 -25.39
CA LEU A 341 15.28 -14.15 -23.97
C LEU A 341 16.00 -15.47 -23.77
N GLY A 342 17.13 -15.43 -23.05
CA GLY A 342 17.85 -16.62 -22.61
C GLY A 342 17.03 -17.45 -21.60
N SER A 343 17.51 -18.66 -21.30
CA SER A 343 16.95 -19.43 -20.19
C SER A 343 17.18 -18.71 -18.85
N GLY A 344 16.26 -18.91 -17.92
CA GLY A 344 16.35 -18.39 -16.56
C GLY A 344 15.05 -17.82 -16.03
N ILE A 345 15.19 -17.00 -15.00
CA ILE A 345 14.07 -16.36 -14.29
C ILE A 345 14.11 -14.87 -14.58
N TYR A 346 12.92 -14.32 -14.85
CA TYR A 346 12.69 -12.94 -15.16
C TYR A 346 11.61 -12.38 -14.24
N TRP A 347 11.80 -11.16 -13.78
CA TRP A 347 10.80 -10.39 -13.05
C TRP A 347 10.11 -9.44 -14.00
N LEU A 348 8.78 -9.49 -14.03
CA LEU A 348 7.94 -8.61 -14.81
C LEU A 348 7.29 -7.62 -13.86
N LEU A 349 7.62 -6.34 -14.05
CA LEU A 349 7.16 -5.24 -13.20
C LEU A 349 6.23 -4.34 -14.02
N PRO A 350 4.91 -4.43 -13.83
CA PRO A 350 3.97 -3.53 -14.46
C PRO A 350 4.22 -2.08 -14.02
N PHE A 351 3.95 -1.15 -14.93
CA PHE A 351 4.14 0.26 -14.71
C PHE A 351 3.04 1.05 -15.41
N THR A 352 2.55 2.08 -14.72
CA THR A 352 1.72 3.15 -15.28
C THR A 352 2.22 4.48 -14.73
N THR A 353 2.01 5.59 -15.45
CA THR A 353 2.33 6.92 -14.91
C THR A 353 1.37 7.35 -13.80
N GLY A 354 0.21 6.68 -13.67
CA GLY A 354 -0.87 7.04 -12.76
C GLY A 354 -1.67 8.27 -13.15
N CYS A 355 -1.30 8.98 -14.22
CA CYS A 355 -2.02 10.18 -14.64
C CYS A 355 -3.47 9.87 -15.01
N GLY A 356 -3.72 8.73 -15.67
CA GLY A 356 -5.06 8.28 -16.05
C GLY A 356 -5.93 7.92 -14.84
N LEU A 357 -5.34 7.33 -13.79
CA LEU A 357 -6.04 6.98 -12.53
C LEU A 357 -6.38 8.21 -11.68
N LYS A 358 -5.62 9.30 -11.84
CA LYS A 358 -5.87 10.58 -11.14
C LYS A 358 -6.92 11.46 -11.84
N LYS A 359 -7.49 11.02 -12.97
CA LYS A 359 -8.48 11.81 -13.72
C LYS A 359 -9.81 11.91 -12.97
N GLY A 360 -9.95 13.01 -12.22
CA GLY A 360 -11.22 13.63 -11.86
C GLY A 360 -11.91 13.05 -10.63
N LYS A 361 -11.91 13.83 -9.54
CA LYS A 361 -13.01 13.79 -8.57
C LYS A 361 -14.26 14.35 -9.26
N THR A 362 -14.91 13.55 -10.11
CA THR A 362 -16.22 13.92 -10.66
C THR A 362 -17.19 14.06 -9.48
N GLN A 363 -18.03 15.10 -9.49
CA GLN A 363 -19.05 15.27 -8.45
C GLN A 363 -19.92 14.00 -8.44
N ILE A 364 -19.90 13.30 -7.30
CA ILE A 364 -20.59 12.03 -7.13
C ILE A 364 -22.11 12.30 -7.15
N PRO A 365 -22.90 11.59 -7.98
CA PRO A 365 -24.36 11.79 -8.05
C PRO A 365 -25.11 11.41 -6.77
N GLY A 366 -24.49 10.62 -5.90
CA GLY A 366 -25.03 10.11 -4.63
C GLY A 366 -24.30 8.83 -4.22
N GLU A 367 -24.48 8.40 -2.98
CA GLU A 367 -24.01 7.08 -2.52
C GLU A 367 -24.96 6.00 -3.04
N ALA A 368 -24.43 5.00 -3.75
CA ALA A 368 -25.19 3.88 -4.27
C ALA A 368 -25.73 3.01 -3.13
N LYS A 369 -26.88 2.37 -3.34
CA LYS A 369 -27.43 1.44 -2.36
C LYS A 369 -26.81 0.06 -2.62
N LEU A 370 -26.18 -0.55 -1.60
CA LEU A 370 -25.53 -1.86 -1.78
C LEU A 370 -26.50 -3.03 -1.56
N LEU A 371 -27.40 -2.90 -0.59
CA LEU A 371 -28.28 -3.96 -0.10
C LEU A 371 -29.74 -3.56 -0.24
N ASP A 372 -30.64 -4.53 -0.44
CA ASP A 372 -32.08 -4.35 -0.42
C ASP A 372 -32.82 -5.39 0.44
N ARG A 373 -34.08 -5.04 0.74
CA ARG A 373 -35.20 -5.84 1.22
C ARG A 373 -35.84 -6.70 0.14
N ASP A 374 -35.81 -8.03 0.15
CA ASP A 374 -36.76 -8.76 -0.70
C ASP A 374 -38.20 -8.76 -0.14
N GLU A 375 -39.14 -9.42 -0.81
CA GLU A 375 -40.56 -9.48 -0.39
C GLU A 375 -40.76 -10.19 0.95
N ASP A 376 -39.84 -11.09 1.33
CA ASP A 376 -39.86 -11.84 2.57
C ASP A 376 -39.11 -11.11 3.71
N GLY A 377 -38.45 -9.99 3.40
CA GLY A 377 -37.70 -9.16 4.34
C GLY A 377 -36.24 -9.57 4.51
N GLU A 378 -35.77 -10.53 3.72
CA GLU A 378 -34.39 -11.03 3.71
C GLU A 378 -33.48 -10.08 2.95
N LEU A 379 -32.25 -9.91 3.44
CA LEU A 379 -31.27 -9.04 2.80
C LEU A 379 -30.80 -9.64 1.48
N VAL A 380 -30.79 -8.83 0.43
CA VAL A 380 -30.29 -9.17 -0.89
C VAL A 380 -29.34 -8.11 -1.40
N LEU A 381 -28.37 -8.51 -2.23
CA LEU A 381 -27.48 -7.58 -2.90
C LEU A 381 -28.23 -6.89 -4.05
N THR A 382 -28.08 -5.57 -4.20
CA THR A 382 -28.64 -4.84 -5.36
C THR A 382 -27.99 -5.27 -6.67
N GLU A 383 -28.69 -5.10 -7.81
CA GLU A 383 -28.15 -5.46 -9.13
C GLU A 383 -26.84 -4.73 -9.45
N ASP A 384 -26.74 -3.44 -9.11
CA ASP A 384 -25.54 -2.63 -9.32
C ASP A 384 -24.36 -3.16 -8.47
N PHE A 385 -24.62 -3.54 -7.22
CA PHE A 385 -23.57 -4.08 -6.35
C PHE A 385 -23.13 -5.50 -6.78
N GLN A 386 -24.07 -6.34 -7.22
CA GLN A 386 -23.73 -7.65 -7.82
C GLN A 386 -22.84 -7.49 -9.06
N ALA A 387 -23.14 -6.51 -9.93
CA ALA A 387 -22.31 -6.21 -11.08
C ALA A 387 -20.88 -5.78 -10.67
N ALA A 388 -20.75 -4.92 -9.66
CA ALA A 388 -19.44 -4.52 -9.12
C ALA A 388 -18.67 -5.70 -8.52
N LEU A 389 -19.33 -6.60 -7.79
CA LEU A 389 -18.70 -7.81 -7.23
C LEU A 389 -18.24 -8.79 -8.34
N LEU A 390 -18.97 -8.89 -9.45
CA LEU A 390 -18.54 -9.68 -10.60
C LEU A 390 -17.29 -9.07 -11.25
N GLU A 391 -17.22 -7.76 -11.37
CA GLU A 391 -16.04 -7.05 -11.88
C GLU A 391 -14.82 -7.22 -10.96
N ILE A 392 -15.05 -7.19 -9.64
CA ILE A 392 -14.02 -7.54 -8.64
C ILE A 392 -13.54 -8.97 -8.87
N PHE A 393 -14.45 -9.95 -8.95
CA PHE A 393 -14.11 -11.34 -9.18
C PHE A 393 -13.22 -11.53 -10.42
N GLU A 394 -13.60 -10.92 -11.56
CA GLU A 394 -12.81 -11.00 -12.80
C GLU A 394 -11.43 -10.34 -12.70
N THR A 395 -11.27 -9.38 -11.79
CA THR A 395 -10.00 -8.71 -11.50
C THR A 395 -9.10 -9.57 -10.61
N LEU A 396 -9.71 -10.37 -9.71
CA LEU A 396 -9.02 -11.28 -8.80
C LEU A 396 -8.62 -12.60 -9.44
N ASP A 397 -9.34 -13.05 -10.47
CA ASP A 397 -9.04 -14.24 -11.28
C ASP A 397 -7.78 -13.99 -12.13
N LEU A 398 -6.60 -14.22 -11.55
CA LEU A 398 -5.30 -13.87 -12.13
C LEU A 398 -4.88 -14.84 -13.23
N ASP A 399 -5.34 -16.09 -13.20
CA ASP A 399 -5.08 -17.07 -14.25
C ASP A 399 -6.17 -17.10 -15.34
N GLY A 400 -7.32 -16.48 -15.08
CA GLY A 400 -8.44 -16.36 -16.02
C GLY A 400 -9.27 -17.64 -16.14
N ASN A 401 -9.20 -18.55 -15.15
CA ASN A 401 -9.88 -19.84 -15.18
C ASN A 401 -11.36 -19.76 -14.74
N GLY A 402 -11.80 -18.60 -14.25
CA GLY A 402 -13.17 -18.33 -13.80
C GLY A 402 -13.49 -18.81 -12.38
N LEU A 403 -12.47 -19.12 -11.57
CA LEU A 403 -12.51 -19.54 -10.18
C LEU A 403 -11.46 -18.73 -9.40
N LEU A 404 -11.57 -18.67 -8.06
CA LEU A 404 -10.56 -18.04 -7.20
C LEU A 404 -9.87 -19.09 -6.34
N SER A 405 -8.59 -19.27 -6.57
CA SER A 405 -7.70 -20.03 -5.68
C SER A 405 -7.50 -19.31 -4.34
N LEU A 406 -6.99 -20.04 -3.33
CA LEU A 406 -6.62 -19.43 -2.03
C LEU A 406 -5.56 -18.34 -2.21
N GLU A 407 -4.65 -18.49 -3.17
CA GLU A 407 -3.60 -17.51 -3.45
C GLU A 407 -4.22 -16.21 -4.01
N GLU A 408 -5.17 -16.33 -4.95
CA GLU A 408 -5.89 -15.19 -5.53
C GLU A 408 -6.80 -14.50 -4.51
N TYR A 409 -7.54 -15.29 -3.73
CA TYR A 409 -8.36 -14.76 -2.63
C TYR A 409 -7.51 -14.04 -1.58
N ASN A 410 -6.29 -14.53 -1.32
CA ASN A 410 -5.38 -13.85 -0.39
C ASN A 410 -4.86 -12.51 -0.90
N PHE A 411 -4.82 -12.25 -2.22
CA PHE A 411 -4.52 -10.90 -2.72
C PHE A 411 -5.67 -9.93 -2.45
N PHE A 412 -6.92 -10.41 -2.51
CA PHE A 412 -8.09 -9.65 -2.12
C PHE A 412 -8.07 -9.34 -0.63
N GLU A 413 -7.99 -10.36 0.23
CA GLU A 413 -7.96 -10.19 1.70
C GLU A 413 -6.84 -9.26 2.16
N LEU A 414 -5.64 -9.45 1.63
CA LEU A 414 -4.51 -8.61 2.02
C LEU A 414 -4.73 -7.14 1.66
N ARG A 415 -5.54 -6.86 0.63
CA ARG A 415 -5.86 -5.51 0.20
C ARG A 415 -7.05 -4.91 0.95
N THR A 416 -8.06 -5.70 1.27
CA THR A 416 -9.31 -5.21 1.88
C THR A 416 -9.21 -5.21 3.41
N SER A 417 -8.69 -6.29 3.99
CA SER A 417 -8.56 -6.48 5.43
C SER A 417 -7.13 -6.25 5.93
N GLY A 418 -6.11 -6.43 5.08
CA GLY A 418 -4.70 -6.39 5.49
C GLY A 418 -4.17 -7.72 6.03
N GLU A 419 -4.99 -8.76 5.98
CA GLU A 419 -4.69 -10.10 6.51
C GLU A 419 -4.70 -11.14 5.38
N LYS A 420 -4.23 -12.35 5.68
CA LYS A 420 -4.34 -13.48 4.76
C LYS A 420 -5.31 -14.47 5.37
N CYS A 421 -6.18 -15.02 4.54
CA CYS A 421 -6.91 -16.24 4.82
C CYS A 421 -5.91 -17.39 4.97
N ASP A 422 -5.86 -18.00 6.14
CA ASP A 422 -5.11 -19.23 6.40
C ASP A 422 -5.87 -20.46 5.87
N GLU A 423 -5.26 -21.64 6.01
CA GLU A 423 -5.83 -22.88 5.48
C GLU A 423 -7.08 -23.31 6.25
N GLU A 424 -7.14 -23.00 7.55
CA GLU A 424 -8.28 -23.27 8.41
C GLU A 424 -9.50 -22.42 8.05
N ALA A 425 -9.33 -21.10 7.90
CA ALA A 425 -10.40 -20.21 7.44
C ALA A 425 -10.85 -20.55 6.02
N TRP A 426 -9.91 -20.94 5.15
CA TRP A 426 -10.25 -21.38 3.80
C TRP A 426 -11.03 -22.70 3.80
N ALA A 427 -10.76 -23.61 4.75
CA ALA A 427 -11.53 -24.84 4.91
C ALA A 427 -12.99 -24.52 5.31
N VAL A 428 -13.21 -23.57 6.21
CA VAL A 428 -14.55 -23.08 6.56
C VAL A 428 -15.25 -22.50 5.33
N CYS A 429 -14.54 -21.70 4.52
CA CYS A 429 -15.09 -21.20 3.26
C CYS A 429 -15.50 -22.33 2.31
N LYS A 430 -14.74 -23.43 2.25
CA LYS A 430 -15.07 -24.59 1.40
C LYS A 430 -16.31 -25.35 1.86
N GLU A 431 -16.59 -25.36 3.15
CA GLU A 431 -17.74 -26.05 3.72
C GLU A 431 -19.02 -25.23 3.55
N ASN A 432 -18.91 -23.89 3.59
CA ASN A 432 -20.04 -22.98 3.61
C ASN A 432 -20.43 -22.39 2.24
N PHE A 433 -19.50 -22.34 1.28
CA PHE A 433 -19.72 -21.67 -0.01
C PHE A 433 -19.50 -22.59 -1.22
N GLU A 434 -20.08 -22.20 -2.36
CA GLU A 434 -19.96 -22.96 -3.60
C GLU A 434 -18.52 -22.94 -4.14
N MET A 435 -17.89 -24.11 -4.14
CA MET A 435 -16.53 -24.35 -4.64
C MET A 435 -16.52 -25.28 -5.85
N LYS A 436 -15.55 -25.10 -6.74
CA LYS A 436 -15.26 -26.02 -7.85
C LYS A 436 -13.75 -26.25 -7.91
N ARG A 437 -13.31 -27.50 -7.97
CA ARG A 437 -11.87 -27.87 -7.95
C ARG A 437 -11.10 -27.29 -6.75
N ASN A 438 -11.77 -27.14 -5.59
CA ASN A 438 -11.25 -26.51 -4.38
C ASN A 438 -10.98 -25.00 -4.49
N GLU A 439 -11.59 -24.34 -5.47
CA GLU A 439 -11.49 -22.90 -5.73
C GLU A 439 -12.90 -22.27 -5.68
N LEU A 440 -12.99 -21.01 -5.26
CA LEU A 440 -14.24 -20.31 -5.02
C LEU A 440 -14.89 -19.92 -6.34
N THR A 441 -16.18 -20.22 -6.50
CA THR A 441 -16.94 -19.86 -7.70
C THR A 441 -17.44 -18.41 -7.61
N ARG A 442 -17.87 -17.85 -8.76
CA ARG A 442 -18.55 -16.54 -8.78
C ARG A 442 -19.72 -16.48 -7.81
N ARG A 443 -20.53 -17.54 -7.75
CA ARG A 443 -21.68 -17.62 -6.86
C ARG A 443 -21.25 -17.70 -5.40
N GLY A 444 -20.28 -18.55 -5.07
CA GLY A 444 -19.71 -18.63 -3.72
C GLY A 444 -19.13 -17.30 -3.24
N PHE A 445 -18.48 -16.53 -4.12
CA PHE A 445 -17.97 -15.20 -3.79
C PHE A 445 -19.09 -14.19 -3.49
N MET A 446 -20.21 -14.25 -4.23
CA MET A 446 -21.39 -13.42 -3.93
C MET A 446 -22.01 -13.78 -2.58
N ASP A 447 -22.19 -15.08 -2.33
CA ASP A 447 -22.79 -15.59 -1.10
C ASP A 447 -21.92 -15.23 0.12
N LEU A 448 -20.59 -15.21 -0.03
CA LEU A 448 -19.65 -14.75 1.00
C LEU A 448 -19.86 -13.27 1.35
N ASN A 449 -19.94 -12.38 0.36
CA ASN A 449 -20.18 -10.96 0.59
C ASN A 449 -21.60 -10.69 1.14
N LEU A 450 -22.58 -11.51 0.77
CA LEU A 450 -23.93 -11.43 1.33
C LEU A 450 -23.97 -11.91 2.79
N MET A 451 -23.17 -12.91 3.16
CA MET A 451 -23.02 -13.34 4.55
C MET A 451 -22.43 -12.21 5.41
N GLU A 452 -21.38 -11.55 4.93
CA GLU A 452 -20.78 -10.39 5.61
C GLU A 452 -21.81 -9.26 5.84
N ALA A 453 -22.68 -9.02 4.86
CA ALA A 453 -23.78 -8.07 4.99
C ALA A 453 -24.80 -8.46 6.07
N ASN A 454 -25.13 -9.75 6.15
CA ASN A 454 -26.08 -10.29 7.12
C ASN A 454 -25.54 -10.26 8.56
N ASP A 455 -24.27 -10.56 8.75
CA ASP A 455 -23.60 -10.55 10.07
C ASP A 455 -23.62 -9.14 10.70
N ARG A 456 -23.72 -8.10 9.87
CA ARG A 456 -23.82 -6.68 10.25
C ARG A 456 -25.25 -6.15 10.30
N GLU A 457 -26.27 -7.01 10.34
CA GLU A 457 -27.70 -6.65 10.30
C GLU A 457 -28.08 -5.75 9.10
N GLY A 458 -27.30 -5.81 8.01
CA GLY A 458 -27.47 -5.00 6.80
C GLY A 458 -26.77 -3.63 6.82
N ASP A 459 -25.85 -3.36 7.75
CA ASP A 459 -24.99 -2.18 7.69
C ASP A 459 -23.93 -2.32 6.57
N PRO A 460 -23.95 -1.44 5.54
CA PRO A 460 -23.04 -1.54 4.39
C PRO A 460 -21.63 -0.98 4.67
N SER A 461 -21.33 -0.54 5.90
CA SER A 461 -20.08 0.17 6.22
C SER A 461 -18.83 -0.64 5.87
N ASP A 462 -18.77 -1.93 6.21
CA ASP A 462 -17.63 -2.81 5.92
C ASP A 462 -17.49 -3.08 4.41
N LEU A 463 -18.60 -3.37 3.73
CA LEU A 463 -18.64 -3.54 2.28
C LEU A 463 -18.12 -2.30 1.55
N TRP A 464 -18.41 -1.11 2.09
CA TRP A 464 -17.87 0.14 1.56
C TRP A 464 -16.37 0.29 1.78
N VAL A 465 -15.83 -0.15 2.91
CA VAL A 465 -14.38 -0.19 3.14
C VAL A 465 -13.72 -1.11 2.10
N THR A 466 -14.29 -2.29 1.87
CA THR A 466 -13.83 -3.23 0.85
C THR A 466 -13.83 -2.61 -0.55
N LEU A 467 -14.95 -1.99 -0.96
CA LEU A 467 -15.08 -1.34 -2.27
C LEU A 467 -14.09 -0.19 -2.48
N LEU A 468 -13.95 0.70 -1.49
CA LEU A 468 -13.03 1.83 -1.54
C LEU A 468 -11.57 1.34 -1.63
N SER A 469 -11.21 0.32 -0.86
CA SER A 469 -9.87 -0.31 -0.92
C SER A 469 -9.58 -0.92 -2.29
N LEU A 470 -10.59 -1.37 -3.03
CA LEU A 470 -10.44 -1.90 -4.39
C LEU A 470 -10.50 -0.83 -5.49
N GLY A 471 -10.67 0.44 -5.11
CA GLY A 471 -10.65 1.58 -6.01
C GLY A 471 -12.00 1.96 -6.62
N TYR A 472 -13.10 1.48 -6.04
CA TYR A 472 -14.45 1.91 -6.37
C TYR A 472 -14.81 3.21 -5.65
N ASN A 473 -15.55 4.08 -6.31
CA ASN A 473 -16.14 5.25 -5.68
C ASN A 473 -17.53 4.92 -5.09
N LYS A 474 -18.14 5.90 -4.41
CA LYS A 474 -19.49 5.76 -3.83
C LYS A 474 -20.63 5.59 -4.85
N ALA A 475 -20.35 5.71 -6.15
CA ALA A 475 -21.29 5.41 -7.23
C ALA A 475 -21.07 4.01 -7.85
N LEU A 476 -20.27 3.14 -7.20
CA LEU A 476 -19.88 1.82 -7.70
C LEU A 476 -19.12 1.87 -9.03
N GLU A 477 -18.41 2.96 -9.31
CA GLU A 477 -17.54 3.08 -10.47
C GLU A 477 -16.07 2.87 -10.04
N MET A 478 -15.37 1.94 -10.69
CA MET A 478 -13.93 1.74 -10.49
C MET A 478 -13.17 2.91 -11.13
N THR A 479 -12.59 3.76 -10.28
CA THR A 479 -11.93 5.02 -10.70
C THR A 479 -10.47 5.10 -10.27
N GLN A 480 -10.10 4.38 -9.20
CA GLN A 480 -8.74 4.37 -8.65
C GLN A 480 -8.03 3.03 -8.91
N ALA A 481 -8.55 2.22 -9.82
CA ALA A 481 -7.92 0.97 -10.22
C ALA A 481 -7.97 0.78 -11.74
N CYS A 482 -7.02 0.00 -12.27
CA CYS A 482 -6.96 -0.36 -13.68
C CYS A 482 -6.52 -1.83 -13.82
N PRO A 483 -7.49 -2.73 -14.04
CA PRO A 483 -7.20 -4.11 -14.39
C PRO A 483 -6.44 -4.21 -15.71
N PHE A 484 -5.54 -5.17 -15.83
CA PHE A 484 -4.73 -5.42 -17.02
C PHE A 484 -4.48 -6.92 -17.23
N ALA A 485 -4.12 -7.27 -18.45
CA ALA A 485 -3.72 -8.62 -18.82
C ALA A 485 -2.31 -8.61 -19.44
N ILE A 486 -1.50 -9.60 -19.03
CA ILE A 486 -0.18 -9.89 -19.57
C ILE A 486 -0.26 -11.18 -20.39
N ALA A 487 0.32 -11.17 -21.58
CA ALA A 487 0.48 -12.38 -22.38
C ALA A 487 1.92 -12.52 -22.87
N ILE A 488 2.45 -13.74 -22.73
CA ILE A 488 3.81 -14.13 -23.09
C ILE A 488 3.71 -15.24 -24.12
N HIS A 489 4.16 -14.95 -25.33
CA HIS A 489 4.27 -15.94 -26.39
C HIS A 489 5.72 -16.32 -26.54
N ALA A 490 6.06 -17.59 -26.34
CA ALA A 490 7.40 -18.12 -26.50
C ALA A 490 7.41 -19.20 -27.59
N GLU A 491 8.27 -19.03 -28.59
CA GLU A 491 8.34 -19.92 -29.75
C GLU A 491 8.81 -21.32 -29.38
N ARG A 492 9.89 -21.41 -28.61
CA ARG A 492 10.61 -22.67 -28.40
C ARG A 492 10.13 -23.40 -27.15
N CYS A 493 9.50 -22.75 -26.18
CA CYS A 493 9.22 -23.37 -24.88
C CYS A 493 7.96 -22.87 -24.20
N ARG A 494 7.47 -23.65 -23.22
CA ARG A 494 6.37 -23.26 -22.35
C ARG A 494 6.91 -22.38 -21.23
N ALA A 495 6.69 -21.07 -21.37
CA ALA A 495 6.89 -20.10 -20.30
C ALA A 495 5.93 -20.39 -19.13
N ARG A 496 6.38 -20.13 -17.90
CA ARG A 496 5.52 -20.14 -16.70
C ARG A 496 5.55 -18.76 -16.07
N ILE A 497 4.39 -18.12 -15.94
CA ILE A 497 4.22 -16.85 -15.26
C ILE A 497 3.44 -17.10 -13.97
N GLN A 498 3.85 -16.46 -12.89
CA GLN A 498 3.16 -16.52 -11.60
C GLN A 498 3.17 -15.13 -10.97
N ALA A 499 2.02 -14.69 -10.46
CA ALA A 499 1.94 -13.48 -9.63
C ALA A 499 2.50 -13.77 -8.23
N THR A 500 3.38 -12.90 -7.73
CA THR A 500 4.10 -13.13 -6.48
C THR A 500 3.61 -12.25 -5.33
N CYS A 501 3.43 -10.96 -5.59
CA CYS A 501 3.00 -9.97 -4.60
C CYS A 501 2.28 -8.80 -5.26
N VAL A 502 1.55 -8.03 -4.46
CA VAL A 502 1.01 -6.71 -4.82
C VAL A 502 1.73 -5.67 -3.98
N GLU A 503 2.54 -4.83 -4.62
CA GLU A 503 3.31 -3.81 -3.92
C GLU A 503 3.58 -2.60 -4.81
N ALA A 504 4.07 -1.52 -4.21
CA ALA A 504 4.54 -0.38 -4.96
C ALA A 504 5.74 -0.79 -5.83
N GLY A 505 5.93 -0.10 -6.96
CA GLY A 505 7.07 -0.36 -7.85
C GLY A 505 8.43 -0.36 -7.14
N GLY A 506 8.55 0.39 -6.06
CA GLY A 506 9.71 0.42 -5.17
C GLY A 506 10.97 0.95 -5.86
N SER A 507 12.12 0.76 -5.20
CA SER A 507 13.43 1.19 -5.69
C SER A 507 13.84 0.47 -6.98
N GLN A 508 13.43 -0.80 -7.16
CA GLN A 508 13.76 -1.60 -8.33
C GLN A 508 13.12 -1.07 -9.61
N LEU A 509 11.81 -0.80 -9.60
CA LEU A 509 11.12 -0.23 -10.76
C LEU A 509 11.65 1.18 -11.04
N SER A 510 11.87 1.99 -10.00
CA SER A 510 12.43 3.35 -10.15
C SER A 510 13.81 3.31 -10.79
N ARG A 511 14.69 2.39 -10.38
CA ARG A 511 16.01 2.18 -10.98
C ARG A 511 15.92 1.74 -12.44
N ALA A 512 15.07 0.76 -12.74
CA ALA A 512 14.83 0.27 -14.10
C ALA A 512 14.28 1.39 -15.01
N LEU A 513 13.36 2.19 -14.51
CA LEU A 513 12.79 3.33 -15.23
C LEU A 513 13.84 4.41 -15.49
N CYS A 514 14.64 4.80 -14.48
CA CYS A 514 15.73 5.76 -14.66
C CYS A 514 16.75 5.25 -15.70
N GLN A 515 17.16 3.98 -15.61
CA GLN A 515 18.07 3.38 -16.57
C GLN A 515 17.49 3.38 -17.99
N ALA A 516 16.23 2.95 -18.15
CA ALA A 516 15.57 2.93 -19.46
C ALA A 516 15.46 4.33 -20.09
N VAL A 517 15.15 5.35 -19.28
CA VAL A 517 15.02 6.74 -19.74
C VAL A 517 16.40 7.34 -20.05
N ALA A 518 17.43 7.04 -19.27
CA ALA A 518 18.79 7.49 -19.56
C ALA A 518 19.37 6.85 -20.83
N GLU A 519 19.06 5.57 -21.10
CA GLU A 519 19.54 4.86 -22.29
C GLU A 519 18.81 5.26 -23.58
N LYS A 520 17.50 5.51 -23.51
CA LYS A 520 16.64 5.76 -24.69
C LYS A 520 16.16 7.20 -24.84
N GLY A 521 16.34 8.04 -23.82
CA GLY A 521 15.89 9.43 -23.80
C GLY A 521 16.92 10.40 -24.39
N GLU A 522 16.46 11.61 -24.66
CA GLU A 522 17.32 12.73 -25.03
C GLU A 522 17.97 13.30 -23.76
N ALA A 523 19.30 13.34 -23.71
CA ALA A 523 20.05 13.91 -22.60
C ALA A 523 20.35 15.39 -22.84
N GLN A 524 20.04 16.24 -21.86
CA GLN A 524 20.29 17.68 -21.90
C GLN A 524 20.95 18.14 -20.60
N ILE A 525 22.10 18.81 -20.70
CA ILE A 525 22.78 19.40 -19.53
C ILE A 525 22.04 20.66 -19.10
N LEU A 526 21.80 20.82 -17.79
CA LEU A 526 21.15 22.00 -17.26
C LEU A 526 22.04 23.24 -17.40
N GLU A 527 21.49 24.33 -17.95
CA GLU A 527 22.27 25.55 -18.21
C GLU A 527 22.86 26.12 -16.91
N GLY A 528 24.17 26.32 -16.89
CA GLY A 528 24.90 26.79 -15.71
C GLY A 528 25.31 25.70 -14.71
N CYS A 529 24.99 24.42 -14.98
CA CYS A 529 25.31 23.29 -14.11
C CYS A 529 25.78 22.07 -14.92
N GLU A 530 27.09 21.96 -15.14
CA GLU A 530 27.67 20.86 -15.96
C GLU A 530 27.42 19.46 -15.40
N ASN A 531 27.18 19.35 -14.09
CA ASN A 531 27.00 18.07 -13.41
C ASN A 531 25.54 17.60 -13.31
N ILE A 532 24.58 18.36 -13.86
CA ILE A 532 23.15 18.02 -13.81
C ILE A 532 22.65 17.76 -15.22
N ILE A 533 22.17 16.54 -15.45
CA ILE A 533 21.68 16.08 -16.76
C ILE A 533 20.20 15.73 -16.64
N ILE A 534 19.39 16.23 -17.56
CA ILE A 534 17.98 15.93 -17.68
C ILE A 534 17.79 14.99 -18.87
N HIS A 535 17.38 13.76 -18.58
CA HIS A 535 17.04 12.75 -19.58
C HIS A 535 15.53 12.81 -19.83
N THR A 536 15.12 13.03 -21.08
CA THR A 536 13.69 13.07 -21.45
C THR A 536 13.38 12.00 -22.49
N TYR A 537 12.63 10.99 -22.06
CA TYR A 537 12.06 9.97 -22.94
C TYR A 537 10.68 10.40 -23.42
N LYS A 538 10.44 10.34 -24.73
CA LYS A 538 9.17 10.73 -25.36
C LYS A 538 8.61 9.55 -26.14
N SER A 539 7.34 9.21 -25.90
CA SER A 539 6.55 8.29 -26.71
C SER A 539 5.25 8.97 -27.19
N SER A 540 4.44 8.25 -27.97
CA SER A 540 3.13 8.71 -28.42
C SER A 540 2.16 9.03 -27.26
N ARG A 541 2.28 8.34 -26.12
CA ARG A 541 1.34 8.42 -24.99
C ARG A 541 1.92 9.03 -23.72
N ARG A 542 3.24 9.11 -23.58
CA ARG A 542 3.85 9.67 -22.38
C ARG A 542 5.18 10.35 -22.66
N VAL A 543 5.49 11.32 -21.83
CA VAL A 543 6.82 11.87 -21.64
C VAL A 543 7.26 11.55 -20.23
N THR A 544 8.48 11.03 -20.07
CA THR A 544 9.09 10.82 -18.76
C THR A 544 10.40 11.58 -18.71
N SER A 545 10.57 12.39 -17.68
CA SER A 545 11.83 13.11 -17.43
C SER A 545 12.51 12.56 -16.18
N VAL A 546 13.83 12.33 -16.27
CA VAL A 546 14.70 11.86 -15.19
C VAL A 546 15.82 12.87 -15.00
N ILE A 547 16.11 13.24 -13.76
CA ILE A 547 17.24 14.10 -13.42
C ILE A 547 18.37 13.24 -12.88
N GLU A 548 19.54 13.36 -13.49
CA GLU A 548 20.79 12.76 -13.04
C GLU A 548 21.65 13.84 -12.41
N ASN A 549 22.00 13.65 -11.14
CA ASN A 549 22.91 14.51 -10.39
C ASN A 549 24.28 13.83 -10.28
N GLN A 550 25.25 14.28 -11.07
CA GLN A 550 26.62 13.79 -11.06
C GLN A 550 27.51 14.55 -10.07
N SER A 551 26.98 15.53 -9.35
CA SER A 551 27.73 16.30 -8.35
C SER A 551 27.83 15.58 -7.01
N GLU A 552 28.71 16.06 -6.15
CA GLU A 552 28.85 15.59 -4.75
C GLU A 552 27.80 16.23 -3.81
N ASN A 553 27.06 17.23 -4.30
CA ASN A 553 26.10 17.97 -3.50
C ASN A 553 24.67 17.62 -3.89
N LYS A 554 23.78 17.73 -2.91
CA LYS A 554 22.35 17.68 -3.16
C LYS A 554 21.94 18.92 -3.96
N VAL A 555 21.03 18.75 -4.91
CA VAL A 555 20.50 19.86 -5.71
C VAL A 555 18.98 19.91 -5.62
N ILE A 556 18.42 21.11 -5.74
CA ILE A 556 16.99 21.33 -5.82
C ILE A 556 16.70 21.94 -7.20
N ILE A 557 15.95 21.20 -8.02
CA ILE A 557 15.60 21.61 -9.38
C ILE A 557 14.14 22.07 -9.38
N HIS A 558 13.93 23.32 -9.77
CA HIS A 558 12.61 23.85 -10.04
C HIS A 558 12.16 23.45 -11.44
N VAL A 559 10.93 22.96 -11.54
CA VAL A 559 10.33 22.38 -12.75
C VAL A 559 9.05 23.16 -13.05
N ASN A 560 8.96 23.76 -14.24
CA ASN A 560 7.81 24.54 -14.68
C ASN A 560 7.23 23.94 -15.98
N ASN A 561 5.98 23.50 -15.91
CA ASN A 561 5.19 22.94 -17.03
C ASN A 561 4.07 23.87 -17.51
N GLU A 562 3.97 25.12 -17.08
CA GLU A 562 2.85 26.03 -17.41
C GLU A 562 2.69 26.29 -18.91
N GLN A 563 3.76 26.10 -19.68
CA GLN A 563 3.74 26.24 -21.14
C GLN A 563 3.25 24.97 -21.86
N SER A 564 3.02 23.88 -21.12
CA SER A 564 2.46 22.65 -21.65
C SER A 564 0.95 22.77 -21.87
N ARG A 565 0.43 22.14 -22.92
CA ARG A 565 -1.00 22.19 -23.29
C ARG A 565 -1.55 20.79 -23.53
N ASN A 566 -2.78 20.56 -23.08
CA ASN A 566 -3.43 19.25 -23.14
C ASN A 566 -2.59 18.16 -22.43
N CYS A 567 -2.01 18.51 -21.27
CA CYS A 567 -1.09 17.65 -20.51
C CYS A 567 -1.62 17.37 -19.10
N LEU A 568 -1.40 16.15 -18.62
CA LEU A 568 -1.55 15.73 -17.23
C LEU A 568 -0.20 15.31 -16.68
N SER A 569 0.20 15.91 -15.55
CA SER A 569 1.44 15.55 -14.84
C SER A 569 1.14 14.58 -13.71
N SER A 570 2.00 13.58 -13.52
CA SER A 570 1.91 12.63 -12.40
C SER A 570 2.06 13.31 -11.03
N ARG A 571 2.65 14.51 -10.98
CA ARG A 571 2.80 15.35 -9.79
C ARG A 571 1.55 16.15 -9.44
N GLY A 572 0.60 16.30 -10.37
CA GLY A 572 -0.63 17.09 -10.17
C GLY A 572 -0.42 18.60 -10.07
N LEU A 573 0.82 19.08 -10.20
CA LEU A 573 1.20 20.50 -10.13
C LEU A 573 1.82 20.94 -11.44
N ALA A 574 1.50 22.17 -11.88
CA ALA A 574 2.14 22.77 -13.05
C ALA A 574 3.58 23.21 -12.74
N VAL A 575 3.84 23.65 -11.51
CA VAL A 575 5.15 24.12 -11.05
C VAL A 575 5.47 23.49 -9.70
N PHE A 576 6.68 22.95 -9.56
CA PHE A 576 7.14 22.29 -8.34
C PHE A 576 8.67 22.24 -8.27
N ALA A 577 9.21 21.83 -7.13
CA ALA A 577 10.64 21.60 -6.95
C ALA A 577 10.93 20.12 -6.65
N VAL A 578 12.05 19.61 -7.15
CA VAL A 578 12.51 18.24 -6.95
C VAL A 578 13.90 18.27 -6.33
N GLU A 579 14.04 17.58 -5.20
CA GLU A 579 15.32 17.38 -4.54
C GLU A 579 16.00 16.11 -5.09
N VAL A 580 17.26 16.24 -5.52
CA VAL A 580 18.02 15.12 -6.10
C VAL A 580 19.32 14.92 -5.32
N ALA A 581 19.48 13.73 -4.76
CA ALA A 581 20.64 13.38 -3.95
C ALA A 581 21.94 13.36 -4.78
N PRO A 582 23.12 13.54 -4.15
CA PRO A 582 24.41 13.39 -4.83
C PRO A 582 24.55 12.05 -5.53
N LYS A 583 25.22 12.03 -6.69
CA LYS A 583 25.54 10.79 -7.44
C LYS A 583 24.34 9.87 -7.67
N SER A 584 23.17 10.44 -7.93
CA SER A 584 21.91 9.70 -8.04
C SER A 584 21.09 10.13 -9.25
N MET A 585 20.14 9.27 -9.62
CA MET A 585 19.11 9.57 -10.62
C MET A 585 17.74 9.48 -9.98
N MET A 586 16.85 10.41 -10.32
CA MET A 586 15.47 10.41 -9.86
C MET A 586 14.52 10.70 -11.02
N VAL A 587 13.39 10.00 -11.03
CA VAL A 587 12.26 10.32 -11.89
C VAL A 587 11.69 11.67 -11.46
N CYS A 588 11.82 12.67 -12.33
CA CYS A 588 11.31 14.01 -12.08
C CYS A 588 9.78 14.01 -12.18
N GLN A 589 9.26 13.62 -13.34
CA GLN A 589 7.82 13.57 -13.62
C GLN A 589 7.50 12.65 -14.79
N HIS A 590 6.22 12.27 -14.84
CA HIS A 590 5.58 11.73 -16.01
C HIS A 590 4.52 12.69 -16.50
N VAL A 591 4.37 12.79 -17.82
CA VAL A 591 3.34 13.60 -18.46
C VAL A 591 2.63 12.77 -19.52
N THR A 592 1.31 12.80 -19.52
CA THR A 592 0.44 12.14 -20.51
C THR A 592 -0.53 13.16 -21.10
N PRO A 593 -1.15 12.90 -22.27
CA PRO A 593 -2.18 13.78 -22.79
C PRO A 593 -3.43 13.78 -21.89
N LEU A 594 -4.02 14.96 -21.66
CA LEU A 594 -5.30 15.09 -20.95
C LEU A 594 -6.43 14.47 -21.78
N ASN A 595 -6.51 14.85 -23.06
CA ASN A 595 -7.38 14.28 -24.07
C ASN A 595 -6.54 13.63 -25.19
N GLU A 596 -6.64 12.31 -25.35
CA GLU A 596 -5.87 11.54 -26.34
C GLU A 596 -6.27 11.82 -27.79
N GLN A 597 -7.47 12.38 -28.01
CA GLN A 597 -8.02 12.71 -29.33
C GLN A 597 -7.52 14.06 -29.85
N GLU A 598 -6.91 14.87 -28.99
CA GLU A 598 -6.39 16.20 -29.33
C GLU A 598 -4.86 16.18 -29.38
N GLU A 599 -4.28 17.11 -30.14
CA GLU A 599 -2.84 17.34 -30.09
C GLU A 599 -2.41 17.84 -28.71
N TRP A 600 -1.19 17.49 -28.30
CA TRP A 600 -0.63 17.92 -27.02
C TRP A 600 0.78 18.44 -27.19
N ILE A 601 1.12 19.43 -26.34
CA ILE A 601 2.39 20.12 -26.40
C ILE A 601 3.05 19.97 -25.03
N TYR A 602 4.16 19.24 -25.00
CA TYR A 602 5.02 19.20 -23.82
C TYR A 602 6.08 20.30 -23.93
N ASN A 603 6.08 21.18 -22.95
CA ASN A 603 7.07 22.23 -22.81
C ASN A 603 7.36 22.46 -21.33
N CYS A 604 8.50 21.92 -20.90
CA CYS A 604 8.97 21.99 -19.52
C CYS A 604 10.28 22.77 -19.46
N VAL A 605 10.37 23.68 -18.48
CA VAL A 605 11.57 24.46 -18.17
C VAL A 605 12.10 24.00 -16.82
N HIS A 606 13.41 23.76 -16.76
CA HIS A 606 14.11 23.38 -15.53
C HIS A 606 15.09 24.48 -15.14
N SER A 607 15.19 24.79 -13.85
CA SER A 607 16.14 25.76 -13.30
C SER A 607 16.64 25.32 -11.92
N LEU A 608 17.90 25.57 -11.61
CA LEU A 608 18.44 25.35 -10.26
C LEU A 608 17.89 26.40 -9.28
N LEU A 609 17.53 26.00 -8.07
CA LEU A 609 17.17 26.90 -6.95
C LEU A 609 18.36 27.27 -6.09
#